data_AF-A0A970R1V2-F1
#
_entry.id   AF-A0A970R1V2-F1
#
_cell.length_a   1.000
_cell.length_b   1.000
_cell.length_c   1.000
_cell.angle_alpha   90.00
_cell.angle_beta   90.00
_cell.angle_gamma   90.00
#
_symmetry.space_group_name_H-M   'P 1'
#
loop_
_entity.id
_entity.type
_entity.pdbx_description
1 polymer ?
#
loop_
_entity_poly.entity_id
_entity_poly.type
_entity_poly.pdbx_seq_one_letter_code
_entity_poly.pdbx_strand_id
1 'polypeptide(L)'
;MDNRTFAAELYQFLKNNDSLGHFEDIPAEDGISELEEYLSDLDVVKETIGDIEEIADSFDDHEVYVTDVKPLLNGLRAVQERLEAEQSRRMVADTGYEVRQSIRIGNREILMAENPKAADGNFYMKARYTEHGIICEYSEVFVDSDYLEIMRLFTGSLLEQIEKAAAEISKGAYQPEPITAQDCHPNDYSQSLVGKVVAIKAEALRPEYRRGDMQLVLVDGGNGANANARGNAVFCTHLNDGSRTRFERYDVQGEIKELPAWAAARLDAISAEREAAKQPPPESAPQEKVAGYAISERVKAGKKTFVLAENPKAVSPFVTWQQLEGRSGYDLGHYFSDRDKALADLHTRADREREDISPVKAPKLKNRDDAR
;
A
#
# COMPACT_ATOMS: atom_id res chain seq x y z
N MET A 1 13.89 4.19 -32.20
CA MET A 1 12.94 4.26 -33.33
C MET A 1 11.56 4.51 -32.72
N ASP A 2 10.79 5.47 -33.23
CA ASP A 2 9.42 5.70 -32.76
C ASP A 2 8.47 4.63 -33.33
N ASN A 3 7.28 4.48 -32.72
CA ASN A 3 6.31 3.44 -33.12
C ASN A 3 5.91 3.54 -34.58
N ARG A 4 5.71 4.77 -35.07
CA ARG A 4 5.31 5.03 -36.44
C ARG A 4 6.37 4.61 -37.46
N THR A 5 7.65 4.85 -37.15
CA THR A 5 8.76 4.43 -38.01
C THR A 5 8.83 2.90 -38.10
N PHE A 6 8.71 2.20 -36.97
CA PHE A 6 8.70 0.74 -36.99
C PHE A 6 7.43 0.17 -37.64
N ALA A 7 6.27 0.78 -37.42
CA ALA A 7 5.01 0.42 -38.10
C ALA A 7 5.14 0.54 -39.63
N ALA A 8 5.85 1.54 -40.13
CA ALA A 8 6.15 1.68 -41.55
C ALA A 8 7.05 0.56 -42.09
N GLU A 9 8.07 0.15 -41.34
CA GLU A 9 8.92 -0.99 -41.71
C GLU A 9 8.14 -2.31 -41.71
N LEU A 10 7.34 -2.54 -40.66
CA LEU A 10 6.49 -3.72 -40.54
C LEU A 10 5.43 -3.76 -41.66
N TYR A 11 4.82 -2.62 -41.99
CA TYR A 11 3.87 -2.51 -43.11
C TYR A 11 4.51 -2.93 -44.43
N GLN A 12 5.71 -2.43 -44.74
CA GLN A 12 6.41 -2.81 -45.98
C GLN A 12 6.75 -4.29 -45.99
N PHE A 13 7.16 -4.86 -44.86
CA PHE A 13 7.43 -6.28 -44.75
C PHE A 13 6.17 -7.11 -45.02
N LEU A 14 5.06 -6.80 -44.34
CA LEU A 14 3.80 -7.53 -44.49
C LEU A 14 3.28 -7.42 -45.93
N LYS A 15 3.30 -6.22 -46.50
CA LYS A 15 2.88 -5.99 -47.90
C LYS A 15 3.71 -6.78 -48.91
N ASN A 16 5.03 -6.84 -48.73
CA ASN A 16 5.92 -7.57 -49.66
C ASN A 16 5.74 -9.10 -49.57
N ASN A 17 5.17 -9.60 -48.47
CA ASN A 17 4.94 -11.01 -48.21
C ASN A 17 3.46 -11.41 -48.27
N ASP A 18 2.59 -10.49 -48.68
CA ASP A 18 1.15 -10.70 -48.73
C ASP A 18 0.73 -11.42 -50.02
N SER A 19 0.73 -12.74 -49.97
CA SER A 19 0.29 -13.59 -51.08
C SER A 19 -1.22 -13.55 -51.35
N LEU A 20 -2.02 -12.96 -50.46
CA LEU A 20 -3.49 -12.96 -50.51
C LEU A 20 -4.07 -11.58 -50.90
N GLY A 21 -3.24 -10.56 -51.04
CA GLY A 21 -3.61 -9.23 -51.52
C GLY A 21 -4.40 -8.37 -50.52
N HIS A 22 -4.33 -8.69 -49.24
CA HIS A 22 -4.89 -7.89 -48.16
C HIS A 22 -4.40 -6.43 -48.13
N PHE A 23 -3.19 -6.13 -48.62
CA PHE A 23 -2.57 -4.80 -48.62
C PHE A 23 -2.58 -4.09 -49.99
N GLU A 24 -3.25 -4.64 -51.00
CA GLU A 24 -3.27 -4.06 -52.36
C GLU A 24 -4.16 -2.81 -52.45
N ASP A 25 -5.31 -2.82 -51.79
CA ASP A 25 -6.33 -1.76 -51.86
C ASP A 25 -6.28 -0.78 -50.67
N ILE A 26 -5.41 -1.03 -49.68
CA ILE A 26 -5.29 -0.20 -48.47
C ILE A 26 -4.27 0.93 -48.73
N PRO A 27 -4.64 2.21 -48.55
CA PRO A 27 -3.67 3.30 -48.55
C PRO A 27 -2.58 3.05 -47.51
N ALA A 28 -1.31 3.21 -47.90
CA ALA A 28 -0.19 2.87 -47.03
C ALA A 28 -0.21 3.61 -45.68
N GLU A 29 -0.69 4.84 -45.67
CA GLU A 29 -0.87 5.61 -44.43
C GLU A 29 -1.88 4.97 -43.47
N ASP A 30 -3.02 4.48 -43.99
CA ASP A 30 -4.06 3.86 -43.16
C ASP A 30 -3.52 2.56 -42.54
N GLY A 31 -2.85 1.72 -43.33
CA GLY A 31 -2.24 0.48 -42.83
C GLY A 31 -1.11 0.71 -41.83
N ILE A 32 -0.30 1.78 -42.00
CA ILE A 32 0.73 2.17 -41.03
C ILE A 32 0.10 2.65 -39.73
N SER A 33 -0.98 3.44 -39.81
CA SER A 33 -1.70 3.92 -38.63
C SER A 33 -2.37 2.80 -37.85
N GLU A 34 -2.95 1.80 -38.52
CA GLU A 34 -3.50 0.60 -37.86
C GLU A 34 -2.41 -0.20 -37.13
N LEU A 35 -1.26 -0.40 -37.76
CA LEU A 35 -0.11 -1.07 -37.11
C LEU A 35 0.46 -0.23 -35.96
N GLU A 36 0.47 1.09 -36.07
CA GLU A 36 0.89 1.98 -34.97
C GLU A 36 -0.05 1.86 -33.76
N GLU A 37 -1.36 1.77 -33.99
CA GLU A 37 -2.36 1.51 -32.94
C GLU A 37 -2.13 0.14 -32.29
N TYR A 38 -1.92 -0.90 -33.10
CA TYR A 38 -1.60 -2.26 -32.63
C TYR A 38 -0.33 -2.29 -31.76
N LEU A 39 0.75 -1.63 -32.22
CA LEU A 39 2.03 -1.52 -31.51
C LEU A 39 1.99 -0.59 -30.29
N SER A 40 0.83 -0.04 -29.96
CA SER A 40 0.63 0.76 -28.74
C SER A 40 0.03 -0.05 -27.58
N ASP A 41 -0.40 -1.29 -27.83
CA ASP A 41 -0.91 -2.20 -26.81
C ASP A 41 0.18 -3.21 -26.40
N LEU A 42 0.55 -3.22 -25.11
CA LEU A 42 1.63 -4.05 -24.59
C LEU A 42 1.30 -5.55 -24.64
N ASP A 43 0.06 -5.91 -24.32
CA ASP A 43 -0.33 -7.32 -24.23
C ASP A 43 -0.37 -7.94 -25.63
N VAL A 44 -0.87 -7.17 -26.59
CA VAL A 44 -0.89 -7.52 -28.01
C VAL A 44 0.54 -7.71 -28.57
N VAL A 45 1.46 -6.80 -28.24
CA VAL A 45 2.87 -6.92 -28.65
C VAL A 45 3.53 -8.16 -28.04
N LYS A 46 3.25 -8.48 -26.77
CA LYS A 46 3.76 -9.68 -26.09
C LYS A 46 3.25 -10.96 -26.71
N GLU A 47 1.96 -11.01 -27.02
CA GLU A 47 1.33 -12.14 -27.71
C GLU A 47 1.99 -12.35 -29.08
N THR A 48 2.13 -11.28 -29.87
CA THR A 48 2.78 -11.32 -31.19
C THR A 48 4.22 -11.86 -31.13
N ILE A 49 5.01 -11.40 -30.15
CA ILE A 49 6.38 -11.89 -29.94
C ILE A 49 6.35 -13.39 -29.63
N GLY A 50 5.45 -13.83 -28.75
CA GLY A 50 5.28 -15.24 -28.40
C GLY A 50 4.91 -16.10 -29.60
N ASP A 51 3.94 -15.66 -30.41
CA ASP A 51 3.50 -16.36 -31.61
C ASP A 51 4.64 -16.48 -32.64
N ILE A 52 5.39 -15.40 -32.87
CA ILE A 52 6.53 -15.41 -33.78
C ILE A 52 7.63 -16.35 -33.27
N GLU A 53 7.91 -16.37 -31.97
CA GLU A 53 8.90 -17.25 -31.37
C GLU A 53 8.48 -18.74 -31.42
N GLU A 54 7.20 -19.05 -31.23
CA GLU A 54 6.67 -20.41 -31.38
C GLU A 54 6.79 -20.90 -32.82
N ILE A 55 6.49 -20.03 -33.81
CA ILE A 55 6.65 -20.37 -35.22
C ILE A 55 8.14 -20.43 -35.60
N ALA A 56 8.99 -19.56 -35.04
CA ALA A 56 10.44 -19.52 -35.28
C ALA A 56 11.10 -20.89 -35.03
N ASP A 57 10.70 -21.57 -33.96
CA ASP A 57 11.18 -22.91 -33.60
C ASP A 57 10.82 -23.99 -34.62
N SER A 58 9.87 -23.71 -35.54
CA SER A 58 9.40 -24.63 -36.59
C SER A 58 10.05 -24.41 -37.97
N PHE A 59 10.87 -23.37 -38.16
CA PHE A 59 11.53 -23.12 -39.44
C PHE A 59 12.73 -24.04 -39.66
N ASP A 60 12.68 -24.88 -40.70
CA ASP A 60 13.82 -25.69 -41.17
C ASP A 60 14.90 -24.85 -41.87
N ASP A 61 14.52 -23.68 -42.40
CA ASP A 61 15.42 -22.76 -43.13
C ASP A 61 15.92 -21.63 -42.23
N HIS A 62 17.14 -21.80 -41.72
CA HIS A 62 17.79 -20.85 -40.82
C HIS A 62 18.13 -19.51 -41.47
N GLU A 63 18.20 -19.43 -42.80
CA GLU A 63 18.59 -18.20 -43.50
C GLU A 63 17.46 -17.16 -43.47
N VAL A 64 16.24 -17.55 -43.85
CA VAL A 64 15.05 -16.68 -43.86
C VAL A 64 14.72 -16.15 -42.46
N TYR A 65 14.80 -17.01 -41.44
CA TYR A 65 14.56 -16.57 -40.07
C TYR A 65 15.56 -15.50 -39.63
N VAL A 66 16.85 -15.67 -39.96
CA VAL A 66 17.91 -14.75 -39.54
C VAL A 66 17.86 -13.44 -40.31
N THR A 67 17.57 -13.45 -41.61
CA THR A 67 17.59 -12.25 -42.45
C THR A 67 16.32 -11.42 -42.34
N ASP A 68 15.15 -12.07 -42.24
CA ASP A 68 13.88 -11.40 -42.47
C ASP A 68 13.03 -11.29 -41.19
N VAL A 69 12.95 -12.37 -40.40
CA VAL A 69 12.10 -12.43 -39.20
C VAL A 69 12.78 -11.83 -37.97
N LYS A 70 14.06 -12.15 -37.75
CA LYS A 70 14.81 -11.72 -36.57
C LYS A 70 14.91 -10.19 -36.41
N PRO A 71 15.11 -9.38 -37.48
CA PRO A 71 15.09 -7.93 -37.36
C PRO A 71 13.73 -7.38 -36.89
N LEU A 72 12.63 -7.94 -37.36
CA LEU A 72 11.28 -7.56 -36.93
C LEU A 72 11.03 -7.93 -35.48
N LEU A 73 11.45 -9.11 -35.06
CA LEU A 73 11.37 -9.55 -33.66
C LEU A 73 12.16 -8.61 -32.73
N ASN A 74 13.34 -8.17 -33.14
CA ASN A 74 14.10 -7.16 -32.39
C ASN A 74 13.36 -5.81 -32.32
N GLY A 75 12.70 -5.40 -33.41
CA GLY A 75 11.88 -4.19 -33.42
C GLY A 75 10.67 -4.29 -32.47
N LEU A 76 9.95 -5.42 -32.48
CA LEU A 76 8.86 -5.71 -31.55
C LEU A 76 9.33 -5.73 -30.09
N ARG A 77 10.48 -6.34 -29.79
CA ARG A 77 11.06 -6.32 -28.44
C ARG A 77 11.43 -4.91 -27.99
N ALA A 78 11.96 -4.07 -28.88
CA ALA A 78 12.21 -2.67 -28.57
C ALA A 78 10.91 -1.88 -28.30
N VAL A 79 9.81 -2.23 -28.99
CA VAL A 79 8.47 -1.70 -28.70
C VAL A 79 7.98 -2.16 -27.33
N GLN A 80 8.10 -3.45 -27.02
CA GLN A 80 7.76 -4.04 -25.71
C GLN A 80 8.52 -3.35 -24.58
N GLU A 81 9.85 -3.28 -24.66
CA GLU A 81 10.69 -2.66 -23.63
C GLU A 81 10.27 -1.21 -23.35
N ARG A 82 9.89 -0.47 -24.41
CA ARG A 82 9.43 0.91 -24.26
C ARG A 82 8.04 1.00 -23.62
N LEU A 83 7.10 0.14 -24.00
CA LEU A 83 5.76 0.09 -23.42
C LEU A 83 5.80 -0.38 -21.95
N GLU A 84 6.67 -1.34 -21.63
CA GLU A 84 6.93 -1.76 -20.24
C GLU A 84 7.57 -0.62 -19.43
N ALA A 85 8.53 0.09 -20.01
CA ALA A 85 9.08 1.29 -19.39
C ALA A 85 7.99 2.33 -19.16
N GLU A 86 7.07 2.54 -20.11
CA GLU A 86 5.94 3.46 -20.00
C GLU A 86 4.92 3.06 -18.93
N GLN A 87 4.52 1.80 -18.86
CA GLN A 87 3.68 1.30 -17.78
C GLN A 87 4.37 1.39 -16.42
N SER A 88 5.70 1.26 -16.38
CA SER A 88 6.49 1.42 -15.16
C SER A 88 6.71 2.89 -14.75
N ARG A 89 6.38 3.86 -15.62
CA ARG A 89 6.48 5.30 -15.28
C ARG A 89 5.46 5.62 -14.20
N ARG A 90 5.96 5.89 -12.99
CA ARG A 90 5.13 6.42 -11.92
C ARG A 90 4.92 7.92 -12.13
N MET A 91 3.70 8.32 -12.46
CA MET A 91 3.31 9.73 -12.53
C MET A 91 2.91 10.26 -11.15
N VAL A 92 3.17 11.54 -10.89
CA VAL A 92 2.65 12.26 -9.73
C VAL A 92 1.22 12.71 -10.05
N ALA A 93 0.24 11.86 -9.73
CA ALA A 93 -1.17 12.10 -10.03
C ALA A 93 -1.39 12.57 -11.49
N ASP A 94 -2.16 13.63 -11.70
CA ASP A 94 -2.46 14.26 -12.99
C ASP A 94 -1.54 15.45 -13.32
N THR A 95 -0.45 15.63 -12.58
CA THR A 95 0.43 16.82 -12.72
C THR A 95 1.32 16.78 -13.97
N GLY A 96 1.46 15.62 -14.61
CA GLY A 96 2.40 15.41 -15.72
C GLY A 96 3.87 15.26 -15.30
N TYR A 97 4.18 15.27 -14.00
CA TYR A 97 5.52 14.98 -13.51
C TYR A 97 5.75 13.47 -13.36
N GLU A 98 6.84 12.98 -13.93
CA GLU A 98 7.29 11.60 -13.84
C GLU A 98 8.27 11.44 -12.67
N VAL A 99 8.01 10.50 -11.77
CA VAL A 99 8.89 10.19 -10.64
C VAL A 99 10.21 9.63 -11.18
N ARG A 100 11.31 10.32 -10.89
CA ARG A 100 12.68 9.92 -11.27
C ARG A 100 13.41 9.22 -10.14
N GLN A 101 13.19 9.68 -8.91
CA GLN A 101 13.79 9.09 -7.72
C GLN A 101 12.75 9.02 -6.62
N SER A 102 12.76 7.92 -5.88
CA SER A 102 11.90 7.77 -4.72
C SER A 102 12.57 6.89 -3.68
N ILE A 103 12.51 7.32 -2.42
CA ILE A 103 13.09 6.60 -1.29
C ILE A 103 12.08 6.60 -0.15
N ARG A 104 11.76 5.40 0.34
CA ARG A 104 10.90 5.21 1.51
C ARG A 104 11.76 4.96 2.75
N ILE A 105 11.60 5.80 3.77
CA ILE A 105 12.26 5.69 5.07
C ILE A 105 11.24 5.94 6.18
N GLY A 106 11.15 5.02 7.12
CA GLY A 106 10.12 5.04 8.14
C GLY A 106 8.73 4.91 7.52
N ASN A 107 7.77 5.70 7.97
CA ASN A 107 6.40 5.68 7.44
C ASN A 107 6.18 6.58 6.21
N ARG A 108 7.23 7.15 5.62
CA ARG A 108 7.11 8.13 4.52
C ARG A 108 7.96 7.74 3.32
N GLU A 109 7.44 8.09 2.15
CA GLU A 109 8.21 8.11 0.93
C GLU A 109 8.51 9.56 0.53
N ILE A 110 9.74 9.80 0.08
CA ILE A 110 10.19 11.09 -0.42
C ILE A 110 10.61 10.86 -1.86
N LEU A 111 10.12 11.70 -2.75
CA LEU A 111 10.34 11.55 -4.18
C LEU A 111 10.76 12.86 -4.85
N MET A 112 11.46 12.68 -5.97
CA MET A 112 11.76 13.70 -6.95
C MET A 112 11.17 13.29 -8.29
N ALA A 113 10.51 14.24 -8.95
CA ALA A 113 9.88 14.04 -10.24
C ALA A 113 10.24 15.18 -11.20
N GLU A 114 10.07 14.95 -12.51
CA GLU A 114 10.35 15.95 -13.54
C GLU A 114 9.23 16.03 -14.58
N ASN A 115 9.04 17.22 -15.13
CA ASN A 115 8.21 17.47 -16.29
C ASN A 115 8.93 18.50 -17.19
N PRO A 116 9.74 18.05 -18.16
CA PRO A 116 10.46 18.95 -19.08
C PRO A 116 9.53 19.81 -19.95
N LYS A 117 8.24 19.47 -20.02
CA LYS A 117 7.22 20.16 -20.81
C LYS A 117 6.30 21.03 -19.94
N ALA A 118 6.65 21.25 -18.67
CA ALA A 118 5.86 22.07 -17.77
C ALA A 118 5.71 23.50 -18.32
N ALA A 119 4.46 23.91 -18.57
CA ALA A 119 4.16 25.20 -19.21
C ALA A 119 4.48 26.42 -18.35
N ASP A 120 4.60 26.22 -17.03
CA ASP A 120 4.96 27.25 -16.05
C ASP A 120 6.48 27.41 -15.87
N GLY A 121 7.29 26.58 -16.55
CA GLY A 121 8.75 26.60 -16.48
C GLY A 121 9.34 25.84 -15.27
N ASN A 122 8.51 25.24 -14.42
CA ASN A 122 8.97 24.49 -13.25
C ASN A 122 9.25 23.03 -13.62
N PHE A 123 10.42 22.72 -14.16
CA PHE A 123 10.66 21.38 -14.71
C PHE A 123 10.87 20.28 -13.66
N TYR A 124 11.13 20.63 -12.40
CA TYR A 124 11.49 19.69 -11.35
C TYR A 124 10.56 19.81 -10.14
N MET A 125 10.31 18.70 -9.48
CA MET A 125 9.42 18.59 -8.32
C MET A 125 10.04 17.74 -7.23
N LYS A 126 9.88 18.15 -5.97
CA LYS A 126 10.03 17.29 -4.78
C LYS A 126 8.68 17.15 -4.11
N ALA A 127 8.36 15.95 -3.63
CA ALA A 127 7.15 15.70 -2.83
C ALA A 127 7.40 14.65 -1.74
N ARG A 128 6.51 14.61 -0.75
CA ARG A 128 6.32 13.47 0.14
C ARG A 128 5.12 12.68 -0.34
N TYR A 129 5.25 11.36 -0.35
CA TYR A 129 4.18 10.43 -0.64
C TYR A 129 3.84 9.62 0.61
N THR A 130 2.55 9.55 0.92
CA THR A 130 2.01 8.68 1.96
C THR A 130 0.91 7.81 1.38
N GLU A 131 0.96 6.53 1.70
CA GLU A 131 0.01 5.52 1.26
C GLU A 131 -0.90 5.16 2.43
N HIS A 132 -2.20 5.32 2.23
CA HIS A 132 -3.26 5.04 3.20
C HIS A 132 -4.19 3.94 2.65
N GLY A 133 -3.60 2.81 2.25
CA GLY A 133 -4.34 1.71 1.62
C GLY A 133 -4.80 2.08 0.22
N ILE A 134 -6.09 2.40 0.05
CA ILE A 134 -6.69 2.70 -1.27
C ILE A 134 -6.39 4.14 -1.72
N ILE A 135 -6.05 5.02 -0.77
CA ILE A 135 -5.77 6.44 -1.05
C ILE A 135 -4.28 6.71 -0.92
N CYS A 136 -3.77 7.57 -1.78
CA CYS A 136 -2.42 8.10 -1.69
C CYS A 136 -2.43 9.63 -1.62
N GLU A 137 -1.50 10.19 -0.86
CA GLU A 137 -1.37 11.63 -0.68
C GLU A 137 0.02 12.10 -1.08
N TYR A 138 0.07 13.09 -1.96
CA TYR A 138 1.26 13.91 -2.22
C TYR A 138 1.18 15.19 -1.38
N SER A 139 2.14 15.36 -0.49
CA SER A 139 2.24 16.52 0.41
C SER A 139 3.62 17.15 0.33
N GLU A 140 3.76 18.37 0.88
CA GLU A 140 5.02 19.13 0.87
C GLU A 140 5.67 19.17 -0.52
N VAL A 141 4.83 19.49 -1.50
CA VAL A 141 5.21 19.61 -2.91
C VAL A 141 5.91 20.94 -3.12
N PHE A 142 7.11 20.87 -3.69
CA PHE A 142 7.90 22.01 -4.12
C PHE A 142 8.26 21.80 -5.58
N VAL A 143 8.08 22.83 -6.40
CA VAL A 143 8.44 22.82 -7.82
C VAL A 143 9.40 23.97 -8.11
N ASP A 144 10.37 23.74 -8.98
CA ASP A 144 11.31 24.76 -9.44
C ASP A 144 11.86 24.38 -10.82
N SER A 145 12.40 25.37 -11.52
CA SER A 145 13.19 25.20 -12.74
C SER A 145 14.64 24.76 -12.45
N ASP A 146 15.16 25.00 -11.24
CA ASP A 146 16.52 24.64 -10.83
C ASP A 146 16.59 23.23 -10.24
N TYR A 147 17.24 22.33 -10.99
CA TYR A 147 17.47 20.95 -10.58
C TYR A 147 18.23 20.84 -9.26
N LEU A 148 19.26 21.67 -9.04
CA LEU A 148 20.10 21.58 -7.84
C LEU A 148 19.34 21.99 -6.59
N GLU A 149 18.41 22.94 -6.70
CA GLU A 149 17.57 23.34 -5.57
C GLU A 149 16.58 22.23 -5.19
N ILE A 150 15.91 21.60 -6.17
CA ILE A 150 15.04 20.46 -5.91
C ILE A 150 15.81 19.28 -5.31
N MET A 151 17.02 18.99 -5.81
CA MET A 151 17.90 17.97 -5.24
C MET A 151 18.31 18.28 -3.79
N ARG A 152 18.58 19.56 -3.49
CA ARG A 152 18.90 20.00 -2.12
C ARG A 152 17.71 19.80 -1.19
N LEU A 153 16.50 20.14 -1.61
CA LEU A 153 15.27 19.94 -0.83
C LEU A 153 14.92 18.45 -0.64
N PHE A 154 15.12 17.65 -1.68
CA PHE A 154 14.94 16.20 -1.65
C PHE A 154 15.87 15.54 -0.63
N THR A 155 17.18 15.80 -0.74
CA THR A 155 18.19 15.24 0.17
C THR A 155 18.04 15.75 1.61
N GLY A 156 17.73 17.04 1.79
CA GLY A 156 17.42 17.61 3.12
C GLY A 156 16.21 16.95 3.77
N SER A 157 15.13 16.74 3.01
CA SER A 157 13.94 16.04 3.51
C SER A 157 14.24 14.59 3.87
N LEU A 158 15.13 13.93 3.13
CA LEU A 158 15.56 12.56 3.42
C LEU A 158 16.34 12.49 4.72
N LEU A 159 17.28 13.40 4.95
CA LEU A 159 18.04 13.47 6.20
C LEU A 159 17.10 13.71 7.40
N GLU A 160 16.17 14.65 7.31
CA GLU A 160 15.17 14.86 8.37
C GLU A 160 14.37 13.59 8.70
N GLN A 161 14.01 12.82 7.67
CA GLN A 161 13.22 11.60 7.85
C GLN A 161 14.05 10.46 8.44
N ILE A 162 15.33 10.36 8.07
CA ILE A 162 16.28 9.42 8.69
C ILE A 162 16.42 9.73 10.18
N GLU A 163 16.61 10.99 10.55
CA GLU A 163 16.72 11.41 11.95
C GLU A 163 15.45 11.11 12.75
N LYS A 164 14.26 11.34 12.16
CA LYS A 164 12.99 10.98 12.78
C LYS A 164 12.84 9.48 12.99
N ALA A 165 13.11 8.67 11.96
CA ALA A 165 13.04 7.21 12.06
C ALA A 165 14.03 6.68 13.11
N ALA A 166 15.28 7.18 13.10
CA ALA A 166 16.28 6.82 14.09
C ALA A 166 15.86 7.20 15.53
N ALA A 167 15.30 8.40 15.71
CA ALA A 167 14.81 8.85 17.01
C ALA A 167 13.61 8.02 17.50
N GLU A 168 12.69 7.63 16.62
CA GLU A 168 11.59 6.71 16.94
C GLU A 168 12.12 5.34 17.36
N ILE A 169 13.05 4.77 16.58
CA ILE A 169 13.69 3.49 16.86
C ILE A 169 14.47 3.51 18.18
N SER A 170 15.07 4.64 18.56
CA SER A 170 15.82 4.77 19.80
C SER A 170 14.96 4.85 21.08
N LYS A 171 13.64 5.07 20.97
CA LYS A 171 12.76 5.18 22.14
C LYS A 171 12.38 3.83 22.76
N GLY A 172 12.46 2.76 21.97
CA GLY A 172 12.08 1.41 22.39
C GLY A 172 13.15 0.68 23.19
N ALA A 173 12.84 -0.54 23.62
CA ALA A 173 13.84 -1.47 24.14
C ALA A 173 14.91 -1.74 23.07
N TYR A 174 16.16 -1.92 23.47
CA TYR A 174 17.24 -2.19 22.52
C TYR A 174 17.51 -3.69 22.42
N GLN A 175 17.08 -4.31 21.33
CA GLN A 175 17.42 -5.69 20.97
C GLN A 175 17.77 -5.76 19.48
N PRO A 176 19.04 -5.56 19.09
CA PRO A 176 19.42 -5.43 17.69
C PRO A 176 19.31 -6.76 16.93
N GLU A 177 19.51 -7.90 17.59
CA GLU A 177 19.45 -9.22 16.95
C GLU A 177 18.01 -9.56 16.55
N PRO A 178 17.76 -9.92 15.27
CA PRO A 178 16.45 -10.36 14.82
C PRO A 178 16.01 -11.66 15.53
N ILE A 179 14.73 -11.75 15.85
CA ILE A 179 14.07 -12.97 16.31
C ILE A 179 13.82 -13.86 15.11
N THR A 180 14.22 -15.13 15.22
CA THR A 180 14.18 -16.10 14.13
C THR A 180 13.16 -17.21 14.40
N ALA A 181 12.98 -18.10 13.43
CA ALA A 181 12.17 -19.31 13.57
C ALA A 181 12.62 -20.20 14.75
N GLN A 182 13.91 -20.17 15.14
CA GLN A 182 14.42 -20.98 16.24
C GLN A 182 13.89 -20.52 17.60
N ASP A 183 13.58 -19.23 17.72
CA ASP A 183 13.09 -18.60 18.94
C ASP A 183 11.56 -18.76 19.09
N CYS A 184 10.88 -19.26 18.04
CA CYS A 184 9.43 -19.33 17.96
C CYS A 184 8.92 -20.78 17.90
N HIS A 185 7.72 -21.00 18.41
CA HIS A 185 6.92 -22.15 18.03
C HIS A 185 6.44 -21.99 16.58
N PRO A 186 6.37 -23.07 15.78
CA PRO A 186 5.91 -22.97 14.39
C PRO A 186 4.53 -22.30 14.29
N ASN A 187 4.35 -21.48 13.26
CA ASN A 187 3.06 -20.84 12.95
C ASN A 187 2.04 -21.88 12.45
N ASP A 188 1.40 -22.57 13.39
CA ASP A 188 0.39 -23.59 13.16
C ASP A 188 -0.98 -22.94 12.86
N TYR A 189 -1.46 -23.09 11.62
CA TYR A 189 -2.74 -22.53 11.16
C TYR A 189 -3.96 -23.22 11.80
N SER A 190 -3.78 -24.39 12.40
CA SER A 190 -4.85 -25.07 13.14
C SER A 190 -5.12 -24.42 14.51
N GLN A 191 -4.26 -23.48 14.94
CA GLN A 191 -4.35 -22.82 16.24
C GLN A 191 -4.59 -21.32 16.12
N SER A 192 -5.34 -20.80 17.10
CA SER A 192 -5.55 -19.36 17.25
C SER A 192 -4.30 -18.66 17.78
N LEU A 193 -4.02 -17.48 17.25
CA LEU A 193 -3.02 -16.55 17.77
C LEU A 193 -3.61 -15.47 18.68
N VAL A 194 -4.94 -15.35 18.75
CA VAL A 194 -5.59 -14.29 19.53
C VAL A 194 -5.14 -14.33 20.99
N GLY A 195 -4.66 -13.19 21.50
CA GLY A 195 -4.13 -13.05 22.86
C GLY A 195 -2.69 -13.51 23.05
N LYS A 196 -2.03 -14.05 22.01
CA LYS A 196 -0.65 -14.51 22.07
C LYS A 196 0.33 -13.42 21.66
N VAL A 197 1.56 -13.51 22.18
CA VAL A 197 2.70 -12.72 21.69
C VAL A 197 3.40 -13.49 20.58
N VAL A 198 3.49 -12.88 19.41
CA VAL A 198 4.11 -13.48 18.23
C VAL A 198 5.23 -12.60 17.71
N ALA A 199 6.20 -13.23 17.06
CA ALA A 199 7.20 -12.52 16.27
C ALA A 199 6.72 -12.39 14.83
N ILE A 200 6.90 -11.20 14.25
CA ILE A 200 6.77 -10.95 12.81
C ILE A 200 8.10 -11.26 12.14
N LYS A 201 8.05 -11.88 10.96
CA LYS A 201 9.24 -12.14 10.13
C LYS A 201 10.00 -10.85 9.83
N ALA A 202 11.32 -10.85 9.95
CA ALA A 202 12.13 -9.66 9.71
C ALA A 202 11.98 -9.14 8.26
N GLU A 203 11.82 -10.04 7.30
CA GLU A 203 11.60 -9.72 5.88
C GLU A 203 10.24 -9.07 5.59
N ALA A 204 9.24 -9.25 6.46
CA ALA A 204 7.97 -8.53 6.39
C ALA A 204 8.08 -7.10 6.92
N LEU A 205 9.18 -6.77 7.61
CA LEU A 205 9.49 -5.43 8.09
C LEU A 205 10.44 -4.70 7.15
N ARG A 206 10.33 -3.37 7.11
CA ARG A 206 11.30 -2.52 6.38
C ARG A 206 12.68 -2.63 7.03
N PRO A 207 13.77 -2.48 6.24
CA PRO A 207 15.15 -2.71 6.71
C PRO A 207 15.51 -2.04 8.04
N GLU A 208 15.09 -0.80 8.24
CA GLU A 208 15.35 -0.02 9.46
C GLU A 208 14.64 -0.56 10.71
N TYR A 209 13.61 -1.40 10.56
CA TYR A 209 12.84 -2.01 11.65
C TYR A 209 13.08 -3.51 11.81
N ARG A 210 14.13 -4.09 11.20
CA ARG A 210 14.41 -5.56 11.27
C ARG A 210 15.08 -6.02 12.56
N ARG A 211 14.88 -5.30 13.66
CA ARG A 211 15.44 -5.60 14.98
C ARG A 211 14.47 -6.46 15.79
N GLY A 212 14.99 -7.25 16.74
CA GLY A 212 14.16 -8.11 17.58
C GLY A 212 13.10 -7.36 18.38
N ASP A 213 13.40 -6.16 18.86
CA ASP A 213 12.44 -5.33 19.59
C ASP A 213 11.27 -4.81 18.74
N MET A 214 11.44 -4.75 17.42
CA MET A 214 10.42 -4.29 16.48
C MET A 214 9.53 -5.43 15.97
N GLN A 215 9.91 -6.69 16.21
CA GLN A 215 9.21 -7.88 15.70
C GLN A 215 8.10 -8.38 16.63
N LEU A 216 8.13 -8.05 17.92
CA LEU A 216 7.19 -8.60 18.89
C LEU A 216 5.88 -7.83 18.95
N VAL A 217 4.78 -8.54 18.73
CA VAL A 217 3.42 -7.98 18.75
C VAL A 217 2.48 -8.87 19.55
N LEU A 218 1.55 -8.24 20.28
CA LEU A 218 0.39 -8.90 20.88
C LEU A 218 -0.72 -8.98 19.85
N VAL A 219 -1.25 -10.18 19.59
CA VAL A 219 -2.35 -10.36 18.64
C VAL A 219 -3.68 -10.04 19.28
N ASP A 220 -4.37 -9.02 18.74
CA ASP A 220 -5.66 -8.55 19.22
C ASP A 220 -6.83 -9.34 18.61
N GLY A 221 -6.71 -9.75 17.34
CA GLY A 221 -7.81 -10.38 16.60
C GLY A 221 -7.62 -10.36 15.09
N GLY A 222 -8.73 -10.43 14.36
CA GLY A 222 -8.75 -10.52 12.89
C GLY A 222 -9.03 -11.94 12.40
N ASN A 223 -9.55 -12.06 11.17
CA ASN A 223 -9.97 -13.36 10.64
C ASN A 223 -8.79 -14.36 10.63
N GLY A 224 -7.62 -13.95 10.14
CA GLY A 224 -6.43 -14.79 10.06
C GLY A 224 -5.73 -15.08 11.40
N ALA A 225 -6.13 -14.40 12.47
CA ALA A 225 -5.66 -14.76 13.81
C ALA A 225 -6.33 -16.04 14.33
N ASN A 226 -7.51 -16.43 13.82
CA ASN A 226 -8.26 -17.59 14.31
C ASN A 226 -7.74 -18.91 13.72
N ALA A 227 -8.01 -20.00 14.44
CA ALA A 227 -7.76 -21.36 13.96
C ALA A 227 -8.56 -21.67 12.68
N ASN A 228 -7.92 -22.30 11.71
CA ASN A 228 -8.53 -22.79 10.45
C ASN A 228 -9.30 -21.70 9.67
N ALA A 229 -8.87 -20.44 9.79
CA ALA A 229 -9.51 -19.32 9.11
C ALA A 229 -9.22 -19.29 7.60
N ARG A 230 -10.17 -18.74 6.83
CA ARG A 230 -9.99 -18.50 5.38
C ARG A 230 -9.33 -17.15 5.07
N GLY A 231 -9.40 -16.19 5.99
CA GLY A 231 -8.76 -14.87 5.83
C GLY A 231 -7.37 -14.86 6.46
N ASN A 232 -6.52 -13.91 6.04
CA ASN A 232 -5.14 -13.78 6.52
C ASN A 232 -4.90 -12.60 7.47
N ALA A 233 -5.83 -11.66 7.59
CA ALA A 233 -5.64 -10.46 8.42
C ALA A 233 -5.47 -10.79 9.91
N VAL A 234 -4.34 -10.36 10.49
CA VAL A 234 -4.01 -10.41 11.92
C VAL A 234 -3.80 -8.98 12.41
N PHE A 235 -4.65 -8.52 13.32
CA PHE A 235 -4.50 -7.21 13.97
C PHE A 235 -3.69 -7.36 15.24
N CYS A 236 -2.69 -6.51 15.39
CA CYS A 236 -1.73 -6.62 16.47
C CYS A 236 -1.41 -5.26 17.10
N THR A 237 -1.03 -5.30 18.37
CA THR A 237 -0.43 -4.19 19.10
C THR A 237 1.08 -4.46 19.27
N HIS A 238 1.93 -3.55 18.81
CA HIS A 238 3.37 -3.62 18.95
C HIS A 238 3.81 -3.48 20.42
N LEU A 239 4.73 -4.35 20.88
CA LEU A 239 5.17 -4.33 22.28
C LEU A 239 6.24 -3.27 22.58
N ASN A 240 6.92 -2.73 21.58
CA ASN A 240 7.94 -1.69 21.78
C ASN A 240 7.34 -0.30 22.01
N ASP A 241 6.23 0.04 21.35
CA ASP A 241 5.64 1.38 21.39
C ASP A 241 4.12 1.41 21.63
N GLY A 242 3.43 0.26 21.57
CA GLY A 242 1.98 0.18 21.72
C GLY A 242 1.19 0.59 20.46
N SER A 243 1.86 0.86 19.34
CA SER A 243 1.19 1.15 18.07
C SER A 243 0.41 -0.06 17.57
N ARG A 244 -0.65 0.17 16.79
CA ARG A 244 -1.48 -0.91 16.23
C ARG A 244 -1.23 -1.02 14.74
N THR A 245 -1.06 -2.26 14.28
CA THR A 245 -0.75 -2.59 12.89
C THR A 245 -1.48 -3.87 12.49
N ARG A 246 -1.68 -4.04 11.18
CA ARG A 246 -2.19 -5.28 10.59
C ARG A 246 -1.06 -5.99 9.84
N PHE A 247 -0.91 -7.28 10.11
CA PHE A 247 -0.05 -8.19 9.35
C PHE A 247 -0.88 -9.28 8.69
N GLU A 248 -0.29 -9.98 7.73
CA GLU A 248 -0.86 -11.19 7.18
C GLU A 248 -0.42 -12.40 8.02
N ARG A 249 -1.27 -13.43 8.07
CA ARG A 249 -0.98 -14.63 8.86
C ARG A 249 0.32 -15.31 8.41
N TYR A 250 0.70 -15.18 7.14
CA TYR A 250 1.96 -15.70 6.61
C TYR A 250 3.19 -14.84 6.94
N ASP A 251 3.01 -13.60 7.39
CA ASP A 251 4.10 -12.73 7.88
C ASP A 251 4.49 -13.08 9.32
N VAL A 252 3.66 -13.84 10.03
CA VAL A 252 3.93 -14.29 11.39
C VAL A 252 4.97 -15.42 11.38
N GLN A 253 6.06 -15.21 12.10
CA GLN A 253 7.11 -16.20 12.33
C GLN A 253 6.64 -17.32 13.27
N GLY A 254 5.92 -16.94 14.32
CA GLY A 254 5.37 -17.86 15.33
C GLY A 254 5.18 -17.22 16.69
N GLU A 255 4.57 -17.97 17.62
CA GLU A 255 4.50 -17.60 19.04
C GLU A 255 5.90 -17.67 19.65
N ILE A 256 6.30 -16.63 20.38
CA ILE A 256 7.64 -16.59 20.99
C ILE A 256 7.75 -17.63 22.11
N LYS A 257 8.86 -18.38 22.16
CA LYS A 257 9.09 -19.39 23.22
C LYS A 257 9.38 -18.73 24.56
N GLU A 258 10.31 -17.78 24.55
CA GLU A 258 10.80 -17.08 25.74
C GLU A 258 10.62 -15.58 25.54
N LEU A 259 9.73 -14.98 26.32
CA LEU A 259 9.40 -13.57 26.19
C LEU A 259 10.47 -12.70 26.88
N PRO A 260 11.12 -11.76 26.18
CA PRO A 260 12.07 -10.85 26.81
C PRO A 260 11.44 -10.00 27.91
N ALA A 261 12.22 -9.66 28.95
CA ALA A 261 11.72 -8.94 30.12
C ALA A 261 11.05 -7.59 29.80
N TRP A 262 11.58 -6.85 28.81
CA TRP A 262 10.99 -5.59 28.37
C TRP A 262 9.60 -5.79 27.74
N ALA A 263 9.42 -6.88 27.00
CA ALA A 263 8.18 -7.22 26.32
C ALA A 263 7.13 -7.74 27.31
N ALA A 264 7.56 -8.53 28.30
CA ALA A 264 6.72 -8.96 29.43
C ALA A 264 6.19 -7.75 30.21
N ALA A 265 7.06 -6.80 30.57
CA ALA A 265 6.64 -5.58 31.26
C ALA A 265 5.63 -4.75 30.45
N ARG A 266 5.79 -4.66 29.12
CA ARG A 266 4.79 -3.98 28.28
C ARG A 266 3.47 -4.76 28.22
N LEU A 267 3.51 -6.08 28.10
CA LEU A 267 2.32 -6.92 28.06
C LEU A 267 1.49 -6.76 29.34
N ASP A 268 2.14 -6.71 30.51
CA ASP A 268 1.49 -6.44 31.79
C ASP A 268 0.85 -5.04 31.81
N ALA A 269 1.57 -4.02 31.30
CA ALA A 269 1.04 -2.66 31.20
C ALA A 269 -0.20 -2.59 30.29
N ILE A 270 -0.16 -3.21 29.10
CA ILE A 270 -1.31 -3.27 28.18
C ILE A 270 -2.50 -3.98 28.84
N SER A 271 -2.24 -5.07 29.56
CA SER A 271 -3.28 -5.80 30.27
C SER A 271 -3.92 -4.94 31.38
N ALA A 272 -3.11 -4.24 32.17
CA ALA A 272 -3.60 -3.31 33.19
C ALA A 272 -4.38 -2.12 32.60
N GLU A 273 -3.92 -1.54 31.49
CA GLU A 273 -4.61 -0.49 30.75
C GLU A 273 -5.99 -0.98 30.27
N ARG A 274 -6.07 -2.20 29.74
CA ARG A 274 -7.34 -2.82 29.30
C ARG A 274 -8.28 -3.12 30.46
N GLU A 275 -7.77 -3.63 31.58
CA GLU A 275 -8.60 -3.88 32.76
C GLU A 275 -9.10 -2.57 33.40
N ALA A 276 -8.28 -1.52 33.42
CA ALA A 276 -8.71 -0.19 33.83
C ALA A 276 -9.78 0.39 32.89
N ALA A 277 -9.67 0.13 31.57
CA ALA A 277 -10.69 0.54 30.60
C ALA A 277 -11.99 -0.28 30.69
N LYS A 278 -11.94 -1.52 31.21
CA LYS A 278 -13.14 -2.34 31.50
C LYS A 278 -13.86 -1.90 32.78
N GLN A 279 -13.19 -1.20 33.69
CA GLN A 279 -13.86 -0.62 34.86
C GLN A 279 -14.78 0.52 34.40
N PRO A 280 -16.06 0.54 34.82
CA PRO A 280 -16.94 1.63 34.47
C PRO A 280 -16.34 2.94 34.99
N PRO A 281 -16.40 4.04 34.22
CA PRO A 281 -15.93 5.33 34.69
C PRO A 281 -16.55 5.67 36.05
N PRO A 282 -15.81 6.31 36.97
CA PRO A 282 -16.26 6.55 38.34
C PRO A 282 -17.67 7.16 38.34
N GLU A 283 -18.54 6.53 39.12
CA GLU A 283 -19.99 6.72 39.26
C GLU A 283 -20.36 8.20 39.49
N SER A 284 -20.41 9.01 38.42
CA SER A 284 -20.90 10.40 38.44
C SER A 284 -21.18 11.02 37.07
N ALA A 285 -20.93 10.31 35.96
CA ALA A 285 -21.34 10.77 34.63
C ALA A 285 -22.67 10.11 34.21
N PRO A 286 -23.67 10.85 33.72
CA PRO A 286 -24.88 10.25 33.18
C PRO A 286 -24.50 9.32 32.01
N GLN A 287 -24.67 8.01 32.21
CA GLN A 287 -24.50 7.02 31.15
C GLN A 287 -25.56 7.25 30.08
N GLU A 288 -25.11 7.69 28.90
CA GLU A 288 -25.96 7.84 27.74
C GLU A 288 -26.56 6.46 27.40
N LYS A 289 -27.89 6.37 27.47
CA LYS A 289 -28.65 5.16 27.15
C LYS A 289 -29.44 5.36 25.88
N VAL A 290 -29.24 4.46 24.92
CA VAL A 290 -29.90 4.47 23.62
C VAL A 290 -30.57 3.12 23.44
N ALA A 291 -31.89 3.11 23.22
CA ALA A 291 -32.69 1.88 23.06
C ALA A 291 -32.48 0.82 24.18
N GLY A 292 -32.19 1.27 25.41
CA GLY A 292 -31.94 0.38 26.55
C GLY A 292 -30.51 -0.14 26.67
N TYR A 293 -29.61 0.19 25.73
CA TYR A 293 -28.18 -0.09 25.81
C TYR A 293 -27.43 1.10 26.41
N ALA A 294 -26.53 0.85 27.35
CA ALA A 294 -25.65 1.87 27.93
C ALA A 294 -24.34 1.95 27.12
N ILE A 295 -23.96 3.15 26.69
CA ILE A 295 -22.69 3.32 25.95
C ILE A 295 -21.52 3.10 26.90
N SER A 296 -20.64 2.17 26.55
CA SER A 296 -19.45 1.79 27.32
C SER A 296 -18.15 2.31 26.71
N GLU A 297 -18.02 2.35 25.38
CA GLU A 297 -16.80 2.81 24.71
C GLU A 297 -17.13 3.73 23.53
N ARG A 298 -16.22 4.66 23.22
CA ARG A 298 -16.34 5.59 22.08
C ARG A 298 -14.99 5.75 21.36
N VAL A 299 -15.01 5.72 20.04
CA VAL A 299 -13.84 5.95 19.18
C VAL A 299 -14.21 7.00 18.12
N LYS A 300 -13.59 8.18 18.19
CA LYS A 300 -13.73 9.21 17.14
C LYS A 300 -12.78 8.92 15.97
N ALA A 301 -13.31 9.00 14.76
CA ALA A 301 -12.60 8.85 13.49
C ALA A 301 -13.12 9.93 12.51
N GLY A 302 -12.32 10.99 12.33
CA GLY A 302 -12.69 12.21 11.62
C GLY A 302 -14.07 12.77 12.01
N LYS A 303 -15.03 12.81 11.08
CA LYS A 303 -16.40 13.31 11.32
C LYS A 303 -17.34 12.25 11.90
N LYS A 304 -16.92 11.00 12.07
CA LYS A 304 -17.74 9.95 12.70
C LYS A 304 -17.23 9.59 14.09
N THR A 305 -18.15 9.17 14.93
CA THR A 305 -17.88 8.59 16.24
C THR A 305 -18.51 7.21 16.29
N PHE A 306 -17.72 6.18 16.53
CA PHE A 306 -18.19 4.82 16.72
C PHE A 306 -18.32 4.56 18.22
N VAL A 307 -19.38 3.86 18.62
CA VAL A 307 -19.65 3.57 20.03
C VAL A 307 -19.98 2.11 20.22
N LEU A 308 -19.52 1.53 21.33
CA LEU A 308 -19.94 0.23 21.82
C LEU A 308 -20.92 0.46 22.97
N ALA A 309 -22.05 -0.24 22.96
CA ALA A 309 -23.05 -0.15 23.99
C ALA A 309 -23.52 -1.55 24.43
N GLU A 310 -24.00 -1.66 25.66
CA GLU A 310 -24.36 -2.94 26.28
C GLU A 310 -25.76 -2.93 26.91
N ASN A 311 -26.47 -4.05 26.77
CA ASN A 311 -27.74 -4.34 27.43
C ASN A 311 -27.77 -5.82 27.83
N PRO A 312 -27.42 -6.16 29.09
CA PRO A 312 -27.39 -7.55 29.56
C PRO A 312 -28.72 -8.30 29.46
N LYS A 313 -29.84 -7.58 29.28
CA LYS A 313 -31.19 -8.16 29.17
C LYS A 313 -31.63 -8.40 27.73
N ALA A 314 -30.84 -7.98 26.74
CA ALA A 314 -31.15 -8.18 25.33
C ALA A 314 -30.64 -9.54 24.81
N VAL A 315 -31.27 -10.06 23.76
CA VAL A 315 -30.83 -11.28 23.07
C VAL A 315 -29.40 -11.15 22.53
N SER A 316 -29.04 -9.94 22.10
CA SER A 316 -27.66 -9.56 21.76
C SER A 316 -27.20 -8.49 22.76
N PRO A 317 -26.38 -8.87 23.76
CA PRO A 317 -26.02 -7.95 24.84
C PRO A 317 -25.13 -6.80 24.41
N PHE A 318 -24.46 -6.88 23.26
CA PHE A 318 -23.55 -5.84 22.79
C PHE A 318 -23.98 -5.29 21.43
N VAL A 319 -23.78 -4.00 21.20
CA VAL A 319 -24.03 -3.35 19.92
C VAL A 319 -22.99 -2.28 19.63
N THR A 320 -22.54 -2.21 18.39
CA THR A 320 -21.74 -1.08 17.91
C THR A 320 -22.60 -0.17 17.03
N TRP A 321 -22.54 1.13 17.27
CA TRP A 321 -23.19 2.15 16.46
C TRP A 321 -22.18 3.16 15.94
N GLN A 322 -22.59 3.96 14.95
CA GLN A 322 -21.86 5.16 14.58
C GLN A 322 -22.75 6.40 14.70
N GLN A 323 -22.10 7.56 14.80
CA GLN A 323 -22.72 8.86 14.79
C GLN A 323 -21.90 9.80 13.90
N LEU A 324 -22.56 10.51 12.99
CA LEU A 324 -21.95 11.57 12.19
C LEU A 324 -22.02 12.92 12.92
N GLU A 325 -20.92 13.68 12.93
CA GLU A 325 -20.81 15.01 13.51
C GLU A 325 -21.86 15.96 12.89
N GLY A 326 -22.65 16.61 13.76
CA GLY A 326 -23.77 17.48 13.34
C GLY A 326 -25.10 16.76 13.13
N ARG A 327 -25.17 15.42 13.20
CA ARG A 327 -26.44 14.68 13.26
C ARG A 327 -26.76 14.20 14.68
N SER A 328 -28.04 14.31 15.04
CA SER A 328 -28.56 13.73 16.28
C SER A 328 -28.87 12.25 16.09
N GLY A 329 -28.43 11.41 17.03
CA GLY A 329 -28.74 9.98 17.06
C GLY A 329 -27.64 9.10 16.45
N TYR A 330 -27.85 7.79 16.57
CA TYR A 330 -26.93 6.75 16.14
C TYR A 330 -27.53 5.93 14.98
N ASP A 331 -26.68 5.50 14.05
CA ASP A 331 -27.07 4.66 12.92
C ASP A 331 -26.08 3.48 12.71
N LEU A 332 -26.37 2.63 11.72
CA LEU A 332 -25.61 1.43 11.36
C LEU A 332 -25.22 0.54 12.57
N GLY A 333 -26.22 -0.03 13.24
CA GLY A 333 -26.02 -0.90 14.40
C GLY A 333 -25.62 -2.32 14.04
N HIS A 334 -24.51 -2.82 14.57
CA HIS A 334 -24.15 -4.25 14.53
C HIS A 334 -24.29 -4.86 15.92
N TYR A 335 -25.04 -5.95 16.04
CA TYR A 335 -25.37 -6.58 17.32
C TYR A 335 -24.61 -7.89 17.51
N PHE A 336 -24.13 -8.13 18.73
CA PHE A 336 -23.26 -9.26 19.06
C PHE A 336 -23.68 -9.92 20.37
N SER A 337 -23.48 -11.23 20.44
CA SER A 337 -23.58 -12.02 21.67
C SER A 337 -22.28 -12.01 22.50
N ASP A 338 -21.18 -11.55 21.90
CA ASP A 338 -19.81 -11.66 22.41
C ASP A 338 -19.16 -10.27 22.43
N ARG A 339 -18.57 -9.89 23.57
CA ARG A 339 -18.00 -8.55 23.78
C ARG A 339 -16.75 -8.33 22.95
N ASP A 340 -15.90 -9.34 22.81
CA ASP A 340 -14.64 -9.21 22.07
C ASP A 340 -14.90 -9.04 20.58
N LYS A 341 -15.92 -9.72 20.04
CA LYS A 341 -16.38 -9.49 18.66
C LYS A 341 -16.95 -8.09 18.46
N ALA A 342 -17.71 -7.58 19.42
CA ALA A 342 -18.26 -6.22 19.35
C ALA A 342 -17.14 -5.16 19.43
N LEU A 343 -16.14 -5.38 20.29
CA LEU A 343 -14.97 -4.52 20.40
C LEU A 343 -14.11 -4.56 19.12
N ALA A 344 -13.92 -5.73 18.54
CA ALA A 344 -13.24 -5.88 17.25
C ALA A 344 -13.96 -5.14 16.12
N ASP A 345 -15.29 -5.21 16.06
CA ASP A 345 -16.10 -4.46 15.09
C ASP A 345 -15.99 -2.94 15.30
N LEU A 346 -16.06 -2.48 16.56
CA LEU A 346 -15.89 -1.07 16.92
C LEU A 346 -14.59 -0.50 16.34
N HIS A 347 -13.47 -1.19 16.59
CA HIS A 347 -12.16 -0.76 16.10
C HIS A 347 -12.06 -0.89 14.58
N THR A 348 -12.51 -1.99 14.00
CA THR A 348 -12.48 -2.21 12.54
C THR A 348 -13.20 -1.09 11.79
N ARG A 349 -14.38 -0.66 12.28
CA ARG A 349 -15.15 0.42 11.66
C ARG A 349 -14.48 1.78 11.83
N ALA A 350 -13.95 2.06 13.01
CA ALA A 350 -13.22 3.29 13.26
C ALA A 350 -11.95 3.40 12.41
N ASP A 351 -11.24 2.29 12.21
CA ASP A 351 -10.03 2.26 11.40
C ASP A 351 -10.34 2.38 9.90
N ARG A 352 -11.37 1.70 9.38
CA ARG A 352 -11.87 1.93 8.00
C ARG A 352 -12.26 3.38 7.76
N GLU A 353 -12.92 4.01 8.72
CA GLU A 353 -13.30 5.40 8.58
C GLU A 353 -12.08 6.34 8.58
N ARG A 354 -11.02 6.00 9.33
CA ARG A 354 -9.75 6.73 9.26
C ARG A 354 -9.08 6.57 7.91
N GLU A 355 -9.27 5.43 7.24
CA GLU A 355 -8.84 5.20 5.86
C GLU A 355 -9.68 6.02 4.85
N ASP A 356 -10.99 6.18 5.08
CA ASP A 356 -11.92 6.85 4.15
C ASP A 356 -11.96 8.41 4.22
N ILE A 357 -11.64 9.06 5.34
CA ILE A 357 -11.83 10.54 5.53
C ILE A 357 -10.73 11.43 4.91
N SER A 358 -9.83 10.91 4.08
CA SER A 358 -8.85 11.77 3.39
C SER A 358 -9.33 12.16 1.99
N PRO A 359 -10.02 13.30 1.79
CA PRO A 359 -10.32 13.78 0.45
C PRO A 359 -9.03 14.20 -0.24
N VAL A 360 -8.86 13.73 -1.47
CA VAL A 360 -7.91 14.24 -2.45
C VAL A 360 -8.07 15.75 -2.54
N LYS A 361 -7.09 16.50 -2.04
CA LYS A 361 -6.84 17.86 -2.49
C LYS A 361 -5.59 17.80 -3.34
N ALA A 362 -5.72 18.23 -4.60
CA ALA A 362 -4.57 18.61 -5.39
C ALA A 362 -3.69 19.54 -4.53
N PRO A 363 -2.40 19.22 -4.35
CA PRO A 363 -1.52 20.03 -3.54
C PRO A 363 -1.46 21.43 -4.14
N LYS A 364 -1.62 22.46 -3.30
CA LYS A 364 -1.35 23.83 -3.73
C LYS A 364 0.15 23.94 -3.99
N LEU A 365 0.51 24.08 -5.26
CA LEU A 365 1.86 24.45 -5.68
C LEU A 365 2.25 25.74 -4.95
N LYS A 366 3.36 25.72 -4.22
CA LYS A 366 3.93 26.91 -3.60
C LYS A 366 5.16 27.30 -4.39
N ASN A 367 5.17 28.55 -4.87
CA ASN A 367 6.34 29.12 -5.53
C ASN A 367 7.26 29.82 -4.52
N ARG A 368 8.48 30.14 -4.95
CA ARG A 368 9.48 30.88 -4.17
C ARG A 368 8.97 32.20 -3.57
N ASP A 369 7.98 32.82 -4.21
CA ASP A 369 7.40 34.09 -3.76
C ASP A 369 6.34 33.93 -2.64
N ASP A 370 5.87 32.71 -2.37
CA ASP A 370 4.89 32.42 -1.29
C ASP A 370 5.55 32.14 0.07
N ALA A 371 6.88 32.08 0.12
CA ALA A 371 7.67 31.71 1.30
C ALA A 371 8.49 32.86 1.90
N ARG A 372 8.29 34.11 1.45
CA ARG A 372 8.94 35.31 1.97
C ARG A 372 8.05 36.15 2.89
#